data_AF-V2WT13-F1
#
_entry.id   AF-V2WT13-F1
#
_cell.length_a   1.000
_cell.length_b   1.000
_cell.length_c   1.000
_cell.angle_alpha   90.00
_cell.angle_beta   90.00
_cell.angle_gamma   90.00
#
_symmetry.space_group_name_H-M   'P 1'
#
loop_
_entity.id
_entity.type
_entity.pdbx_description
1 polymer ?
#
loop_
_entity_poly.entity_id
_entity_poly.type
_entity_poly.pdbx_seq_one_letter_code
_entity_poly.pdbx_strand_id
1 'polypeptide(L)'
;MARPQPPPPSYPFAISSIRDIYPSYDIQNLPEITRSAAQGAPLDPNAITEAKFAAESLKHRHKIGDPNVPAQMVESAENRVTILQQVHGSLEYGGGNIMATLARLEGRLNNIDTKFDNIEGKLNNIDTKLDNVDAKFDNIDAKFDIINVKFDNIRKRQINARDHVLGFYSHMMGKTIPGSGHVLADNARQCAGNPHAALNPAPNVGDVHPLNPRNVGSLTHVDIINLIIFYNEDFGIVPGDDLESRREKVRAWLTL
;
A
#
# COMPACT_ATOMS: atom_id res chain seq x y z
N MET A 1 18.29 -87.93 24.64
CA MET A 1 17.39 -86.77 24.85
C MET A 1 17.62 -85.78 23.73
N ALA A 2 16.60 -85.45 22.93
CA ALA A 2 16.74 -84.45 21.87
C ALA A 2 16.99 -83.07 22.50
N ARG A 3 17.97 -82.34 21.97
CA ARG A 3 18.28 -80.97 22.42
C ARG A 3 17.08 -80.07 22.02
N PRO A 4 16.55 -79.22 22.91
CA PRO A 4 15.45 -78.33 22.56
C PRO A 4 15.87 -77.43 21.39
N GLN A 5 15.02 -77.37 20.35
CA GLN A 5 15.19 -76.47 19.22
C GLN A 5 15.19 -75.01 19.74
N PRO A 6 16.09 -74.13 19.26
CA PRO A 6 16.03 -72.72 19.60
C PRO A 6 14.68 -72.13 19.18
N PRO A 7 14.15 -71.14 19.93
CA PRO A 7 12.91 -70.48 19.55
C PRO A 7 13.05 -69.83 18.16
N PRO A 8 11.97 -69.80 17.36
CA PRO A 8 12.01 -69.18 16.04
C PRO A 8 12.39 -67.69 16.15
N PRO A 9 13.08 -67.14 15.12
CA PRO A 9 13.41 -65.72 15.08
C PRO A 9 12.15 -64.87 15.19
N SER A 10 12.24 -63.78 15.95
CA SER A 10 11.13 -62.87 16.24
C SER A 10 11.50 -61.42 15.98
N TYR A 11 10.50 -60.56 15.83
CA TYR A 11 10.73 -59.13 15.65
C TYR A 11 11.36 -58.52 16.92
N PRO A 12 12.52 -57.84 16.82
CA PRO A 12 13.21 -57.28 17.98
C PRO A 12 12.50 -56.05 18.57
N PHE A 13 11.69 -55.36 17.77
CA PHE A 13 10.87 -54.21 18.13
C PHE A 13 9.60 -54.20 17.27
N ALA A 14 8.59 -53.46 17.72
CA ALA A 14 7.34 -53.33 16.97
C ALA A 14 7.55 -52.47 15.70
N ILE A 15 6.95 -52.88 14.58
CA ILE A 15 6.96 -52.13 13.32
C ILE A 15 5.51 -51.89 12.90
N SER A 16 5.06 -50.65 13.08
CA SER A 16 3.69 -50.24 12.81
C SER A 16 3.34 -50.32 11.32
N SER A 17 2.06 -50.59 11.06
CA SER A 17 1.44 -50.50 9.76
C SER A 17 1.29 -49.05 9.31
N ILE A 18 1.08 -48.82 8.02
CA ILE A 18 0.86 -47.46 7.52
C ILE A 18 -0.47 -46.91 8.02
N ARG A 19 -1.48 -47.76 8.21
CA ARG A 19 -2.76 -47.38 8.82
C ARG A 19 -2.59 -46.86 10.24
N ASP A 20 -1.72 -47.49 11.03
CA ASP A 20 -1.48 -47.09 12.43
C ASP A 20 -0.68 -45.78 12.52
N ILE A 21 0.22 -45.52 11.57
CA ILE A 21 0.98 -44.26 11.51
C ILE A 21 0.09 -43.10 11.04
N TYR A 22 -0.90 -43.38 10.18
CA TYR A 22 -1.79 -42.39 9.56
C TYR A 22 -3.28 -42.73 9.77
N PRO A 23 -3.78 -42.76 11.02
CA PRO A 23 -5.14 -43.23 11.32
C PRO A 23 -6.23 -42.31 10.75
N SER A 24 -5.91 -41.02 10.58
CA SER A 24 -6.85 -39.99 10.12
C SER A 24 -7.02 -39.90 8.60
N TYR A 25 -6.23 -40.65 7.82
CA TYR A 25 -6.30 -40.61 6.36
C TYR A 25 -7.27 -41.66 5.83
N ASP A 26 -8.19 -41.28 4.95
CA ASP A 26 -9.11 -42.23 4.30
C ASP A 26 -8.44 -42.90 3.11
N ILE A 27 -7.67 -43.93 3.42
CA ILE A 27 -7.00 -44.78 2.45
C ILE A 27 -7.92 -45.99 2.28
N GLN A 28 -8.68 -46.05 1.17
CA GLN A 28 -9.52 -47.20 0.79
C GLN A 28 -8.88 -48.52 1.22
N ASN A 29 -9.68 -49.45 1.78
CA ASN A 29 -9.25 -50.73 2.38
C ASN A 29 -8.24 -51.50 1.50
N LEU A 30 -6.96 -51.14 1.65
CA LEU A 30 -5.82 -51.85 1.12
C LEU A 30 -5.34 -52.76 2.27
N PRO A 31 -5.60 -54.07 2.22
CA PRO A 31 -5.22 -54.96 3.32
C PRO A 31 -3.72 -54.88 3.66
N GLU A 32 -2.87 -54.53 2.69
CA GLU A 32 -1.42 -54.46 2.80
C GLU A 32 -0.90 -53.31 3.67
N ILE A 33 -1.68 -52.25 3.89
CA ILE A 33 -1.29 -51.12 4.77
C ILE A 33 -1.66 -51.32 6.24
N THR A 34 -2.38 -52.40 6.56
CA THR A 34 -2.98 -52.60 7.89
C THR A 34 -2.18 -53.51 8.83
N ARG A 35 -1.28 -54.35 8.28
CA ARG A 35 -0.55 -55.33 9.09
C ARG A 35 0.62 -54.68 9.84
N SER A 36 0.55 -54.70 11.17
CA SER A 36 1.64 -54.36 12.09
C SER A 36 2.41 -55.62 12.50
N ALA A 37 3.71 -55.47 12.73
CA ALA A 37 4.55 -56.52 13.32
C ALA A 37 4.78 -56.19 14.80
N ALA A 38 4.30 -57.03 15.71
CA ALA A 38 4.49 -56.82 17.14
C ALA A 38 5.87 -57.30 17.60
N GLN A 39 6.45 -56.62 18.60
CA GLN A 39 7.69 -57.07 19.23
C GLN A 39 7.52 -58.49 19.80
N GLY A 40 8.51 -59.36 19.58
CA GLY A 40 8.49 -60.75 20.04
C GLY A 40 7.59 -61.68 19.23
N ALA A 41 6.81 -61.18 18.27
CA ALA A 41 6.06 -62.04 17.36
C ALA A 41 7.04 -62.78 16.40
N PRO A 42 6.72 -64.02 15.98
CA PRO A 42 7.51 -64.73 14.99
C PRO A 42 7.66 -63.90 13.70
N LEU A 43 8.82 -63.97 13.06
CA LEU A 43 9.00 -63.34 11.75
C LEU A 43 8.03 -63.91 10.73
N ASP A 44 7.32 -63.01 10.02
CA ASP A 44 6.40 -63.35 8.93
C ASP A 44 7.02 -62.93 7.59
N PRO A 45 7.45 -63.88 6.74
CA PRO A 45 7.98 -63.58 5.41
C PRO A 45 7.01 -62.79 4.52
N ASN A 46 5.70 -62.94 4.73
CA ASN A 46 4.69 -62.21 3.97
C ASN A 46 4.67 -60.71 4.30
N ALA A 47 5.15 -60.32 5.48
CA ALA A 47 5.18 -58.92 5.91
C ALA A 47 6.02 -58.04 4.96
N ILE A 48 7.12 -58.56 4.42
CA ILE A 48 7.95 -57.84 3.43
C ILE A 48 7.18 -57.66 2.12
N THR A 49 6.56 -58.74 1.63
CA THR A 49 5.83 -58.72 0.36
C THR A 49 4.65 -57.75 0.42
N GLU A 50 3.91 -57.75 1.52
CA GLU A 50 2.81 -56.83 1.77
C GLU A 50 3.29 -55.38 1.89
N ALA A 51 4.35 -55.12 2.67
CA ALA A 51 4.89 -53.77 2.78
C ALA A 51 5.37 -53.22 1.43
N LYS A 52 5.97 -54.06 0.57
CA LYS A 52 6.38 -53.66 -0.79
C LYS A 52 5.18 -53.30 -1.65
N PHE A 53 4.15 -54.13 -1.63
CA PHE A 53 2.92 -53.87 -2.38
C PHE A 53 2.23 -52.59 -1.90
N ALA A 54 2.18 -52.37 -0.60
CA ALA A 54 1.67 -51.14 0.01
C ALA A 54 2.47 -49.91 -0.46
N ALA A 55 3.80 -49.96 -0.40
CA ALA A 55 4.66 -48.85 -0.82
C ALA A 55 4.49 -48.51 -2.31
N GLU A 56 4.47 -49.51 -3.19
CA GLU A 56 4.24 -49.30 -4.63
C GLU A 56 2.84 -48.76 -4.93
N SER A 57 1.82 -49.25 -4.23
CA SER A 57 0.44 -48.77 -4.37
C SER A 57 0.31 -47.30 -3.94
N LEU A 58 0.90 -46.93 -2.80
CA LEU A 58 0.89 -45.55 -2.30
C LEU A 58 1.70 -44.62 -3.21
N LYS A 59 2.84 -45.08 -3.72
CA LYS A 59 3.67 -44.35 -4.69
C LYS A 59 2.91 -44.07 -5.99
N HIS A 60 2.18 -45.05 -6.49
CA HIS A 60 1.33 -44.88 -7.67
C HIS A 60 0.21 -43.86 -7.40
N ARG A 61 -0.51 -43.98 -6.29
CA ARG A 61 -1.58 -43.04 -5.88
C ARG A 61 -1.08 -41.61 -5.71
N HIS A 62 0.07 -41.43 -5.08
CA HIS A 62 0.72 -40.14 -4.96
C HIS A 62 1.08 -39.55 -6.34
N LYS A 63 1.63 -40.38 -7.25
CA LYS A 63 2.01 -39.95 -8.60
C LYS A 63 0.82 -39.49 -9.44
N ILE A 64 -0.37 -40.06 -9.22
CA ILE A 64 -1.61 -39.63 -9.90
C ILE A 64 -2.34 -38.50 -9.17
N GLY A 65 -1.77 -37.95 -8.08
CA GLY A 65 -2.29 -36.78 -7.37
C GLY A 65 -3.41 -37.06 -6.36
N ASP A 66 -3.46 -38.26 -5.78
CA ASP A 66 -4.44 -38.59 -4.74
C ASP A 66 -4.23 -37.75 -3.47
N PRO A 67 -5.19 -36.89 -3.07
CA PRO A 67 -5.05 -36.03 -1.89
C PRO A 67 -4.99 -36.79 -0.56
N ASN A 68 -5.45 -38.04 -0.53
CA ASN A 68 -5.40 -38.89 0.66
C ASN A 68 -4.03 -39.58 0.84
N VAL A 69 -3.09 -39.42 -0.11
CA VAL A 69 -1.76 -40.04 -0.06
C VAL A 69 -0.67 -38.97 -0.18
N PRO A 70 -0.30 -38.30 0.93
CA PRO A 70 0.77 -37.30 0.94
C PRO A 70 2.16 -37.94 0.76
N ALA A 71 3.14 -37.16 0.31
CA ALA A 71 4.51 -37.64 0.04
C ALA A 71 5.15 -38.35 1.26
N GLN A 72 4.92 -37.82 2.47
CA GLN A 72 5.41 -38.39 3.73
C GLN A 72 4.88 -39.81 4.02
N MET A 73 3.67 -40.14 3.55
CA MET A 73 3.07 -41.47 3.70
C MET A 73 3.76 -42.49 2.79
N VAL A 74 4.11 -42.08 1.57
CA VAL A 74 4.91 -42.90 0.63
C VAL A 74 6.29 -43.15 1.22
N GLU A 75 6.95 -42.11 1.74
CA GLU A 75 8.25 -42.24 2.40
C GLU A 75 8.17 -43.18 3.62
N SER A 76 7.10 -43.08 4.43
CA SER A 76 6.89 -44.00 5.56
C SER A 76 6.71 -45.45 5.13
N ALA A 77 6.04 -45.69 4.00
CA ALA A 77 5.88 -47.03 3.42
C ALA A 77 7.19 -47.61 2.88
N GLU A 78 7.99 -46.82 2.15
CA GLU A 78 9.31 -47.22 1.67
C GLU A 78 10.29 -47.48 2.85
N ASN A 79 10.23 -46.65 3.90
CA ASN A 79 10.98 -46.87 5.13
C ASN A 79 10.56 -48.17 5.83
N ARG A 80 9.24 -48.44 5.89
CA ARG A 80 8.70 -49.67 6.47
C ARG A 80 9.22 -50.92 5.74
N VAL A 81 9.27 -50.90 4.41
CA VAL A 81 9.85 -51.98 3.58
C VAL A 81 11.31 -52.21 3.96
N THR A 82 12.08 -51.13 4.06
CA THR A 82 13.51 -51.18 4.38
C THR A 82 13.75 -51.83 5.74
N ILE A 83 13.01 -51.41 6.77
CA ILE A 83 13.13 -51.95 8.13
C ILE A 83 12.77 -53.44 8.14
N LEU A 84 11.68 -53.85 7.49
CA LEU A 84 11.28 -55.25 7.44
C LEU A 84 12.32 -56.13 6.72
N GLN A 85 12.83 -55.68 5.57
CA GLN A 85 13.88 -56.39 4.84
C GLN A 85 15.15 -56.54 5.68
N GLN A 86 15.52 -55.51 6.42
CA GLN A 86 16.70 -55.52 7.28
C GLN A 86 16.54 -56.44 8.49
N VAL A 87 15.37 -56.43 9.15
CA VAL A 87 15.09 -57.34 10.27
C VAL A 87 15.18 -58.80 9.81
N HIS A 88 14.57 -59.16 8.68
CA HIS A 88 14.62 -60.53 8.18
C HIS A 88 16.03 -60.91 7.67
N GLY A 89 16.72 -60.02 6.96
CA GLY A 89 18.09 -60.26 6.50
C GLY A 89 19.12 -60.36 7.62
N SER A 90 18.91 -59.66 8.74
CA SER A 90 19.80 -59.71 9.91
C SER A 90 19.76 -61.05 10.67
N LEU A 91 18.69 -61.82 10.52
CA LEU A 91 18.53 -63.13 11.17
C LEU A 91 18.92 -64.29 10.25
N GLU A 92 18.95 -64.05 8.93
CA GLU A 92 19.51 -64.98 7.93
C GLU A 92 21.05 -64.88 7.85
N TYR A 93 21.64 -63.69 8.08
CA TYR A 93 23.08 -63.44 7.92
C TYR A 93 23.81 -62.77 9.10
N GLY A 94 23.14 -62.53 10.25
CA GLY A 94 23.77 -62.04 11.49
C GLY A 94 23.97 -60.51 11.58
N GLY A 95 22.95 -59.79 12.06
CA GLY A 95 22.99 -58.57 12.91
C GLY A 95 23.76 -57.28 12.51
N GLY A 96 24.84 -57.34 11.74
CA GLY A 96 25.76 -56.21 11.54
C GLY A 96 25.20 -55.03 10.74
N ASN A 97 24.17 -55.26 9.93
CA ASN A 97 23.66 -54.25 8.99
C ASN A 97 22.69 -53.23 9.64
N ILE A 98 22.10 -53.57 10.79
CA ILE A 98 21.15 -52.69 11.50
C ILE A 98 21.88 -51.51 12.15
N MET A 99 23.04 -51.75 12.79
CA MET A 99 23.82 -50.66 13.40
C MET A 99 24.35 -49.67 12.36
N ALA A 100 24.77 -50.15 11.19
CA ALA A 100 25.18 -49.29 10.09
C ALA A 100 24.01 -48.45 9.54
N THR A 101 22.80 -49.02 9.50
CA THR A 101 21.60 -48.28 9.08
C THR A 101 21.20 -47.23 10.11
N LEU A 102 21.25 -47.54 11.40
CA LEU A 102 20.98 -46.59 12.48
C LEU A 102 21.97 -45.42 12.46
N ALA A 103 23.27 -45.69 12.33
CA ALA A 103 24.29 -44.64 12.19
C ALA A 103 24.06 -43.75 10.95
N ARG A 104 23.60 -44.33 9.84
CA ARG A 104 23.25 -43.57 8.63
C ARG A 104 21.99 -42.72 8.84
N LEU A 105 20.99 -43.21 9.58
CA LEU A 105 19.79 -42.44 9.93
C LEU A 105 20.13 -41.28 10.87
N GLU A 106 20.97 -41.51 11.87
CA GLU A 106 21.47 -40.47 12.78
C GLU A 106 22.22 -39.38 12.01
N GLY A 107 23.09 -39.77 11.06
CA GLY A 107 23.75 -38.81 10.16
C GLY A 107 22.78 -38.02 9.28
N ARG A 108 21.68 -38.64 8.82
CA ARG A 108 20.62 -37.93 8.07
C ARG A 108 19.86 -36.95 8.96
N LEU A 109 19.57 -37.32 10.20
CA LEU A 109 18.89 -36.45 11.17
C LEU A 109 19.74 -35.23 11.51
N ASN A 110 21.03 -35.43 11.82
CA ASN A 110 21.96 -34.31 12.07
C ASN A 110 22.04 -33.33 10.88
N ASN A 111 22.02 -33.85 9.65
CA ASN A 111 21.99 -33.01 8.45
C ASN A 111 20.65 -32.28 8.27
N ILE A 112 19.53 -32.86 8.72
CA ILE A 112 18.23 -32.18 8.75
C ILE A 112 18.26 -31.04 9.77
N ASP A 113 18.80 -31.28 10.97
CA ASP A 113 18.92 -30.24 12.01
C ASP A 113 19.74 -29.04 11.51
N THR A 114 20.91 -29.30 10.89
CA THR A 114 21.73 -28.22 10.30
C THR A 114 20.99 -27.46 9.19
N LYS A 115 20.12 -28.12 8.42
CA LYS A 115 19.30 -27.43 7.42
C LYS A 115 18.23 -26.56 8.07
N PHE A 116 17.63 -27.01 9.18
CA PHE A 116 16.69 -26.21 9.95
C PHE A 116 17.36 -24.98 10.56
N ASP A 117 18.54 -25.10 11.16
CA ASP A 117 19.32 -23.96 11.68
C ASP A 117 19.60 -22.92 10.59
N ASN A 118 19.95 -23.38 9.38
CA ASN A 118 20.17 -22.49 8.23
C ASN A 118 18.87 -21.81 7.76
N ILE A 119 17.74 -22.52 7.79
CA ILE A 119 16.43 -21.94 7.48
C ILE A 119 16.07 -20.86 8.51
N GLU A 120 16.25 -21.13 9.80
CA GLU A 120 16.03 -20.17 10.88
C GLU A 120 16.89 -18.91 10.69
N GLY A 121 18.18 -19.08 10.39
CA GLY A 121 19.07 -17.95 10.08
C GLY A 121 18.61 -17.12 8.87
N LYS A 122 18.06 -17.77 7.83
CA LYS A 122 17.49 -17.06 6.67
C LYS A 122 16.22 -16.31 7.02
N LEU A 123 15.35 -16.88 7.86
CA LEU A 123 14.12 -16.23 8.32
C LEU A 123 14.45 -14.98 9.15
N ASN A 124 15.37 -15.08 10.11
CA ASN A 124 15.82 -13.92 10.89
C ASN A 124 16.37 -12.78 10.01
N ASN A 125 17.08 -13.10 8.93
CA ASN A 125 17.56 -12.12 7.96
C ASN A 125 16.43 -11.52 7.10
N ILE A 126 15.36 -12.29 6.82
CA ILE A 126 14.17 -11.77 6.15
C ILE A 126 13.45 -10.78 7.07
N ASP A 127 13.25 -11.13 8.34
CA ASP A 127 12.61 -10.25 9.32
C ASP A 127 13.37 -8.91 9.43
N THR A 128 14.69 -8.97 9.57
CA THR A 128 15.54 -7.77 9.61
C THR A 128 15.39 -6.91 8.35
N LYS A 129 15.22 -7.52 7.17
CA LYS A 129 15.00 -6.78 5.92
C LYS A 129 13.63 -6.13 5.86
N LEU A 130 12.60 -6.79 6.39
CA LEU A 130 11.25 -6.25 6.46
C LEU A 130 11.20 -5.04 7.41
N ASP A 131 11.83 -5.11 8.58
CA ASP A 131 11.94 -3.96 9.50
C ASP A 131 12.60 -2.75 8.81
N ASN A 132 13.63 -2.99 8.01
CA ASN A 132 14.29 -1.93 7.23
C ASN A 132 13.42 -1.36 6.11
N VAL A 133 12.51 -2.15 5.55
CA VAL A 133 11.54 -1.69 4.54
C VAL A 133 10.49 -0.81 5.22
N ASP A 134 9.96 -1.22 6.37
CA ASP A 134 8.98 -0.45 7.14
C ASP A 134 9.56 0.92 7.52
N ALA A 135 10.78 0.97 8.05
CA ALA A 135 11.45 2.23 8.38
C ALA A 135 11.65 3.16 7.16
N LYS A 136 11.82 2.60 5.95
CA LYS A 136 11.89 3.40 4.71
C LYS A 136 10.53 3.96 4.32
N PHE A 137 9.46 3.19 4.51
CA PHE A 137 8.10 3.68 4.25
C PHE A 137 7.72 4.80 5.21
N ASP A 138 8.04 4.68 6.51
CA ASP A 138 7.84 5.76 7.48
C ASP A 138 8.57 7.06 7.06
N ASN A 139 9.79 6.94 6.54
CA ASN A 139 10.54 8.08 6.02
C ASN A 139 9.88 8.72 4.79
N ILE A 140 9.32 7.90 3.90
CA ILE A 140 8.60 8.35 2.71
C ILE A 140 7.33 9.10 3.11
N ASP A 141 6.56 8.57 4.05
CA ASP A 141 5.33 9.22 4.55
C ASP A 141 5.64 10.58 5.18
N ALA A 142 6.68 10.67 6.02
CA ALA A 142 7.12 11.94 6.59
C ALA A 142 7.54 12.97 5.52
N LYS A 143 8.17 12.51 4.41
CA LYS A 143 8.50 13.40 3.28
C LYS A 143 7.25 13.86 2.53
N PHE A 144 6.25 13.00 2.35
CA PHE A 144 4.98 13.36 1.74
C PHE A 144 4.23 14.40 2.58
N ASP A 145 4.22 14.27 3.90
CA ASP A 145 3.62 15.27 4.79
C ASP A 145 4.28 16.65 4.63
N ILE A 146 5.62 16.69 4.56
CA ILE A 146 6.35 17.94 4.31
C ILE A 146 5.98 18.53 2.93
N ILE A 147 5.85 17.69 1.90
CA ILE A 147 5.45 18.13 0.56
C ILE A 147 4.03 18.71 0.59
N ASN A 148 3.08 18.06 1.27
CA ASN A 148 1.71 18.53 1.41
C ASN A 148 1.67 19.92 2.06
N VAL A 149 2.40 20.12 3.16
CA VAL A 149 2.51 21.43 3.83
C VAL A 149 3.10 22.49 2.90
N LYS A 150 4.13 22.16 2.13
CA LYS A 150 4.71 23.09 1.13
C LYS A 150 3.70 23.45 0.04
N PHE A 151 2.94 22.47 -0.44
CA PHE A 151 1.94 22.69 -1.47
C PHE A 151 0.80 23.59 -0.98
N ASP A 152 0.32 23.38 0.25
CA ASP A 152 -0.67 24.25 0.88
C ASP A 152 -0.16 25.69 1.04
N ASN A 153 1.11 25.86 1.42
CA ASN A 153 1.72 27.19 1.50
C ASN A 153 1.84 27.87 0.13
N ILE A 154 2.19 27.12 -0.93
CA ILE A 154 2.19 27.64 -2.29
C ILE A 154 0.77 28.06 -2.71
N ARG A 155 -0.23 27.23 -2.42
CA ARG A 155 -1.64 27.52 -2.73
C ARG A 155 -2.12 28.80 -2.03
N LYS A 156 -1.80 28.96 -0.74
CA LYS A 156 -2.09 30.19 0.02
C LYS A 156 -1.43 31.41 -0.60
N ARG A 157 -0.14 31.31 -0.97
CA ARG A 157 0.57 32.41 -1.64
C ARG A 157 -0.05 32.77 -2.98
N GLN A 158 -0.47 31.79 -3.78
CA GLN A 158 -1.16 32.04 -5.05
C GLN A 158 -2.51 32.72 -4.86
N ILE A 159 -3.32 32.28 -3.89
CA ILE A 159 -4.60 32.92 -3.55
C ILE A 159 -4.35 34.37 -3.13
N ASN A 160 -3.42 34.59 -2.19
CA ASN A 160 -3.09 35.93 -1.72
C ASN A 160 -2.58 36.84 -2.86
N ALA A 161 -1.73 36.32 -3.75
CA ALA A 161 -1.24 37.06 -4.91
C ALA A 161 -2.37 37.39 -5.89
N ARG A 162 -3.28 36.43 -6.14
CA ARG A 162 -4.45 36.64 -7.00
C ARG A 162 -5.40 37.67 -6.40
N ASP A 163 -5.69 37.60 -5.12
CA ASP A 163 -6.62 38.50 -4.45
C ASP A 163 -6.03 39.92 -4.35
N HIS A 164 -4.71 40.06 -4.14
CA HIS A 164 -4.01 41.34 -4.22
C HIS A 164 -4.09 41.96 -5.62
N VAL A 165 -3.84 41.15 -6.66
CA VAL A 165 -3.98 41.56 -8.06
C VAL A 165 -5.43 41.97 -8.35
N LEU A 166 -6.39 41.06 -8.17
CA LEU A 166 -7.80 41.32 -8.49
C LEU A 166 -8.40 42.47 -7.68
N GLY A 167 -8.05 42.64 -6.41
CA GLY A 167 -8.49 43.77 -5.59
C GLY A 167 -8.00 45.12 -6.11
N PHE A 168 -6.73 45.19 -6.53
CA PHE A 168 -6.12 46.38 -7.13
C PHE A 168 -6.65 46.67 -8.54
N TYR A 169 -6.83 45.64 -9.38
CA TYR A 169 -7.35 45.81 -10.74
C TYR A 169 -8.86 46.09 -10.78
N SER A 170 -9.63 45.64 -9.78
CA SER A 170 -11.10 45.81 -9.75
C SER A 170 -11.52 47.27 -9.57
N HIS A 171 -10.95 48.00 -8.61
CA HIS A 171 -11.30 49.41 -8.37
C HIS A 171 -10.89 50.33 -9.54
N MET A 172 -9.84 49.96 -10.27
CA MET A 172 -9.29 50.73 -11.39
C MET A 172 -10.04 50.51 -12.71
N MET A 173 -10.75 49.39 -12.86
CA MET A 173 -11.36 49.00 -14.14
C MET A 173 -12.89 48.90 -14.09
N GLY A 174 -13.46 48.59 -12.92
CA GLY A 174 -14.89 48.39 -12.79
C GLY A 174 -15.48 49.03 -11.54
N LYS A 175 -16.77 49.31 -11.59
CA LYS A 175 -17.50 49.89 -10.46
C LYS A 175 -17.57 48.89 -9.32
N THR A 176 -17.10 49.28 -8.14
CA THR A 176 -17.17 48.45 -6.92
C THR A 176 -18.17 48.97 -5.89
N ILE A 177 -18.54 50.26 -5.95
CA ILE A 177 -19.45 50.91 -5.01
C ILE A 177 -20.86 50.99 -5.61
N PRO A 178 -21.90 50.44 -4.96
CA PRO A 178 -23.29 50.59 -5.39
C PRO A 178 -23.76 52.05 -5.40
N GLY A 179 -24.75 52.38 -6.22
CA GLY A 179 -25.34 53.73 -6.29
C GLY A 179 -24.84 54.57 -7.46
N SER A 180 -25.07 55.88 -7.45
CA SER A 180 -24.60 56.80 -8.50
C SER A 180 -24.03 58.06 -7.87
N GLY A 181 -22.83 58.47 -8.30
CA GLY A 181 -22.15 59.66 -7.79
C GLY A 181 -22.74 60.98 -8.29
N HIS A 182 -23.99 61.01 -8.75
CA HIS A 182 -24.62 62.22 -9.27
C HIS A 182 -24.64 63.37 -8.27
N VAL A 183 -24.83 63.08 -6.99
CA VAL A 183 -24.81 64.06 -5.89
C VAL A 183 -23.37 64.49 -5.57
N LEU A 184 -22.44 63.52 -5.53
CA LEU A 184 -21.01 63.78 -5.29
C LEU A 184 -20.39 64.66 -6.38
N ALA A 185 -20.88 64.54 -7.62
CA ALA A 185 -20.42 65.34 -8.75
C ALA A 185 -20.80 66.83 -8.67
N ASP A 186 -21.69 67.25 -7.77
CA ASP A 186 -22.18 68.63 -7.74
C ASP A 186 -21.09 69.65 -7.41
N ASN A 187 -20.18 69.32 -6.48
CA ASN A 187 -19.02 70.16 -6.18
C ASN A 187 -18.11 70.32 -7.40
N ALA A 188 -17.88 69.23 -8.13
CA ALA A 188 -17.06 69.24 -9.34
C ALA A 188 -17.74 70.02 -10.50
N ARG A 189 -19.07 69.96 -10.62
CA ARG A 189 -19.87 70.69 -11.62
C ARG A 189 -19.84 72.20 -11.41
N GLN A 190 -19.89 72.66 -10.15
CA GLN A 190 -19.94 74.09 -9.81
C GLN A 190 -18.69 74.85 -10.31
N CYS A 191 -17.51 74.22 -10.36
CA CYS A 191 -16.31 74.88 -10.89
C CYS A 191 -16.16 74.78 -12.42
N ALA A 192 -17.02 74.02 -13.14
CA ALA A 192 -16.87 73.73 -14.56
C ALA A 192 -17.82 74.52 -15.48
N GLY A 193 -18.65 75.43 -14.95
CA GLY A 193 -19.55 76.27 -15.77
C GLY A 193 -20.79 75.56 -16.34
N ASN A 194 -21.25 74.49 -15.68
CA ASN A 194 -22.46 73.69 -15.91
C ASN A 194 -22.47 72.71 -17.13
N PRO A 195 -22.43 71.39 -16.89
CA PRO A 195 -22.76 70.37 -17.90
C PRO A 195 -23.94 69.48 -17.50
N HIS A 196 -24.88 69.23 -18.42
CA HIS A 196 -25.94 68.23 -18.26
C HIS A 196 -25.81 67.09 -19.26
N ALA A 197 -25.54 65.88 -18.75
CA ALA A 197 -26.09 64.64 -19.28
C ALA A 197 -26.28 63.66 -18.12
N ALA A 198 -27.47 63.08 -18.01
CA ALA A 198 -27.72 61.94 -17.14
C ALA A 198 -27.17 60.68 -17.83
N LEU A 199 -26.28 59.94 -17.19
CA LEU A 199 -25.95 58.58 -17.62
C LEU A 199 -27.10 57.68 -17.17
N ASN A 200 -28.09 57.52 -18.05
CA ASN A 200 -29.20 56.60 -17.87
C ASN A 200 -28.99 55.36 -18.76
N PRO A 201 -29.04 54.14 -18.22
CA PRO A 201 -29.19 53.77 -16.80
C PRO A 201 -27.89 53.90 -15.97
N ALA A 202 -28.04 53.98 -14.64
CA ALA A 202 -26.90 54.03 -13.72
C ALA A 202 -26.05 52.74 -13.82
N PRO A 203 -24.70 52.84 -13.85
CA PRO A 203 -23.84 51.68 -13.96
C PRO A 203 -23.99 50.74 -12.75
N ASN A 204 -24.04 49.44 -13.00
CA ASN A 204 -24.09 48.38 -12.00
C ASN A 204 -22.68 48.09 -11.44
N VAL A 205 -22.62 47.49 -10.25
CA VAL A 205 -21.35 46.94 -9.72
C VAL A 205 -20.85 45.87 -10.69
N GLY A 206 -19.59 45.99 -11.10
CA GLY A 206 -18.97 45.15 -12.13
C GLY A 206 -18.97 45.73 -13.54
N ASP A 207 -19.72 46.79 -13.82
CA ASP A 207 -19.62 47.51 -15.09
C ASP A 207 -18.22 48.14 -15.21
N VAL A 208 -17.74 48.32 -16.44
CA VAL A 208 -16.43 48.92 -16.77
C VAL A 208 -16.62 50.31 -17.37
N HIS A 209 -15.88 51.30 -16.88
CA HIS A 209 -16.01 52.67 -17.41
C HIS A 209 -15.37 52.75 -18.82
N PRO A 210 -16.02 53.41 -19.80
CA PRO A 210 -15.51 53.47 -21.17
C PRO A 210 -14.21 54.28 -21.33
N LEU A 211 -13.93 55.22 -20.41
CA LEU A 211 -12.62 55.89 -20.37
C LEU A 211 -11.61 55.01 -19.64
N ASN A 212 -10.41 54.86 -20.21
CA ASN A 212 -9.28 54.28 -19.50
C ASN A 212 -8.77 55.29 -18.46
N PRO A 213 -9.01 55.06 -17.15
CA PRO A 213 -8.70 56.05 -16.14
C PRO A 213 -7.18 56.22 -15.95
N ARG A 214 -6.33 55.37 -16.55
CA ARG A 214 -4.87 55.52 -16.51
C ARG A 214 -4.34 56.69 -17.33
N ASN A 215 -5.10 57.20 -18.31
CA ASN A 215 -4.69 58.37 -19.07
C ASN A 215 -5.17 59.67 -18.39
N VAL A 216 -4.88 59.81 -17.10
CA VAL A 216 -5.38 60.92 -16.27
C VAL A 216 -5.00 62.29 -16.86
N GLY A 217 -3.82 62.39 -17.49
CA GLY A 217 -3.32 63.63 -18.08
C GLY A 217 -4.16 64.17 -19.24
N SER A 218 -5.01 63.36 -19.87
CA SER A 218 -5.92 63.80 -20.95
C SER A 218 -7.34 64.09 -20.47
N LEU A 219 -7.67 63.82 -19.21
CA LEU A 219 -9.05 63.96 -18.72
C LEU A 219 -9.47 65.43 -18.67
N THR A 220 -10.65 65.73 -19.18
CA THR A 220 -11.31 67.03 -19.06
C THR A 220 -12.11 67.12 -17.75
N HIS A 221 -12.59 68.31 -17.38
CA HIS A 221 -13.50 68.46 -16.24
C HIS A 221 -14.75 67.57 -16.37
N VAL A 222 -15.26 67.39 -17.59
CA VAL A 222 -16.41 66.54 -17.89
C VAL A 222 -16.08 65.06 -17.71
N ASP A 223 -14.89 64.63 -18.16
CA ASP A 223 -14.44 63.25 -17.97
C ASP A 223 -14.32 62.88 -16.50
N ILE A 224 -13.77 63.79 -15.68
CA ILE A 224 -13.65 63.60 -14.23
C ILE A 224 -15.03 63.54 -13.56
N ILE A 225 -15.98 64.38 -13.98
CA ILE A 225 -17.37 64.33 -13.51
C ILE A 225 -18.02 62.99 -13.85
N ASN A 226 -17.79 62.46 -15.05
CA ASN A 226 -18.30 61.15 -15.46
C ASN A 226 -17.70 60.01 -14.62
N LEU A 227 -16.42 60.09 -14.27
CA LEU A 227 -15.78 59.14 -13.36
C LEU A 227 -16.40 59.19 -11.96
N ILE A 228 -16.67 60.39 -11.41
CA ILE A 228 -17.33 60.53 -10.09
C ILE A 228 -18.70 59.85 -10.11
N ILE A 229 -19.49 60.12 -11.15
CA ILE A 229 -20.83 59.53 -11.31
C ILE A 229 -20.75 58.00 -11.42
N PHE A 230 -19.80 57.50 -12.20
CA PHE A 230 -19.64 56.07 -12.43
C PHE A 230 -19.19 55.32 -11.18
N TYR A 231 -18.11 55.78 -10.54
CA TYR A 231 -17.52 55.12 -9.36
C TYR A 231 -18.25 55.41 -8.06
N ASN A 232 -19.18 56.37 -8.05
CA ASN A 232 -19.86 56.85 -6.85
C ASN A 232 -18.86 57.31 -5.77
N GLU A 233 -17.87 58.10 -6.19
CA GLU A 233 -16.74 58.55 -5.39
C GLU A 233 -16.32 59.95 -5.82
N ASP A 234 -16.09 60.87 -4.89
CA ASP A 234 -15.74 62.27 -5.20
C ASP A 234 -14.23 62.49 -5.39
N PHE A 235 -13.42 61.45 -5.11
CA PHE A 235 -11.96 61.46 -5.18
C PHE A 235 -11.31 62.52 -4.27
N GLY A 236 -12.03 63.07 -3.30
CA GLY A 236 -11.59 64.19 -2.46
C GLY A 236 -11.55 65.54 -3.20
N ILE A 237 -12.26 65.67 -4.32
CA ILE A 237 -12.35 66.93 -5.08
C ILE A 237 -13.22 67.94 -4.32
N VAL A 238 -12.71 69.15 -4.15
CA VAL A 238 -13.39 70.24 -3.42
C VAL A 238 -13.62 71.46 -4.31
N PRO A 239 -14.58 72.35 -3.94
CA PRO A 239 -14.79 73.59 -4.67
C PRO A 239 -13.52 74.45 -4.73
N GLY A 240 -13.14 74.89 -5.94
CA GLY A 240 -11.93 75.68 -6.18
C GLY A 240 -10.76 74.89 -6.77
N ASP A 241 -10.81 73.56 -6.79
CA ASP A 241 -9.77 72.76 -7.47
C ASP A 241 -9.77 73.01 -8.98
N ASP A 242 -8.58 73.35 -9.50
CA ASP A 242 -8.34 73.43 -10.95
C ASP A 242 -8.26 72.03 -11.59
N LEU A 243 -8.15 71.99 -12.93
CA LEU A 243 -8.16 70.74 -13.67
C LEU A 243 -7.00 69.81 -13.27
N GLU A 244 -5.81 70.35 -13.04
CA GLU A 244 -4.63 69.54 -12.72
C GLU A 244 -4.69 68.97 -11.30
N SER A 245 -5.19 69.76 -10.34
CA SER A 245 -5.45 69.30 -8.97
C SER A 245 -6.46 68.15 -8.94
N ARG A 246 -7.53 68.24 -9.73
CA ARG A 246 -8.52 67.16 -9.86
C ARG A 246 -7.92 65.90 -10.48
N ARG A 247 -7.08 66.07 -11.51
CA ARG A 247 -6.34 64.96 -12.13
C ARG A 247 -5.42 64.28 -11.12
N GLU A 248 -4.67 65.04 -10.34
CA GLU A 248 -3.79 64.49 -9.31
C GLU A 248 -4.57 63.67 -8.27
N LYS A 249 -5.73 64.17 -7.83
CA LYS A 249 -6.62 63.46 -6.90
C LYS A 249 -7.18 62.15 -7.49
N VAL A 250 -7.63 62.17 -8.74
CA VAL A 250 -8.04 60.94 -9.46
C VAL A 250 -6.87 59.97 -9.59
N ARG A 251 -5.67 60.46 -9.92
CA ARG A 251 -4.45 59.64 -10.03
C ARG A 251 -4.10 59.00 -8.70
N ALA A 252 -4.16 59.76 -7.61
CA ALA A 252 -3.91 59.27 -6.26
C ALA A 252 -4.89 58.14 -5.91
N TRP A 253 -6.19 58.36 -6.15
CA TRP A 253 -7.23 57.36 -5.88
C TRP A 253 -7.04 56.06 -6.68
N LEU A 254 -6.62 56.13 -7.95
CA LEU A 254 -6.35 54.94 -8.77
C LEU A 254 -5.14 54.13 -8.29
N THR A 255 -4.28 54.71 -7.46
CA THR A 255 -3.08 54.07 -6.93
C THR A 255 -3.21 53.58 -5.49
N LEU A 256 -4.35 53.84 -4.84
CA LEU A 256 -4.74 53.33 -3.52
C LEU A 256 -5.23 51.88 -3.61
#